data_AF-A0A0R0M4F8-F1
#
_entry.id   AF-A0A0R0M4F8-F1
#
_cell.length_a   1.000
_cell.length_b   1.000
_cell.length_c   1.000
_cell.angle_alpha   90.00
_cell.angle_beta   90.00
_cell.angle_gamma   90.00
#
_symmetry.space_group_name_H-M   'P 1'
#
loop_
_entity.id
_entity.type
_entity.pdbx_description
1 polymer ?
#
loop_
_entity_poly.entity_id
_entity_poly.type
_entity_poly.pdbx_seq_one_letter_code
_entity_poly.pdbx_strand_id
1 'polypeptide(L)'
;MPIILVCGDPIKVEKFVKDFSEHFENAKIYTKPFSEALSDVSQNDPKGNNLITSAIIRSERYMAFCVAKKSNTKYLNVFLSGNLPNELDPPEKSVRHDNPLISSPDYTEKDKITIFELIDDILAKKSKKKEIYKKFYSPDTLNFVSKIFKDIQSKYPYDEEIALETENIMMTMLKESNQKINVEIVYEEILVRYLKKRGLITE
;
A
#
# COMPACT_ATOMS: atom_id res chain seq x y z
N MET A 1 -7.19 -9.70 0.58
CA MET A 1 -8.33 -8.76 0.66
C MET A 1 -7.83 -7.44 1.27
N PRO A 2 -8.55 -6.30 1.21
CA PRO A 2 -8.04 -5.01 1.68
C PRO A 2 -7.55 -4.99 3.12
N ILE A 3 -6.64 -4.04 3.36
CA ILE A 3 -6.37 -3.51 4.69
C ILE A 3 -7.38 -2.38 4.92
N ILE A 4 -8.21 -2.51 5.94
CA ILE A 4 -9.15 -1.47 6.36
C ILE A 4 -8.64 -0.93 7.70
N LEU A 5 -8.44 0.38 7.77
CA LEU A 5 -8.18 1.09 9.01
C LEU A 5 -9.43 1.83 9.43
N VAL A 6 -9.75 1.76 10.72
CA VAL A 6 -10.82 2.51 11.33
C VAL A 6 -10.20 3.39 12.40
N CYS A 7 -10.59 4.66 12.44
CA CYS A 7 -10.14 5.60 13.46
C CYS A 7 -11.27 6.57 13.81
N GLY A 8 -11.21 7.15 15.01
CA GLY A 8 -12.20 8.12 15.47
C GLY A 8 -12.63 7.86 16.91
N ASP A 9 -13.91 8.14 17.19
CA ASP A 9 -14.52 7.93 18.50
C ASP A 9 -14.42 6.45 18.92
N PRO A 10 -13.78 6.12 20.06
CA PRO A 10 -13.53 4.74 20.47
C PRO A 10 -14.80 3.88 20.56
N ILE A 11 -15.92 4.47 21.03
CA ILE A 11 -17.19 3.76 21.17
C ILE A 11 -17.75 3.39 19.80
N LYS A 12 -17.66 4.33 18.84
CA LYS A 12 -18.10 4.09 17.46
C LYS A 12 -17.21 3.10 16.74
N VAL A 13 -15.90 3.17 16.96
CA VAL A 13 -14.93 2.21 16.42
C VAL A 13 -15.23 0.80 16.92
N GLU A 14 -15.46 0.63 18.22
CA GLU A 14 -15.81 -0.68 18.80
C GLU A 14 -17.13 -1.23 18.22
N LYS A 15 -18.16 -0.38 18.11
CA LYS A 15 -19.42 -0.76 17.47
C LYS A 15 -19.21 -1.19 16.00
N PHE A 16 -18.46 -0.42 15.24
CA PHE A 16 -18.14 -0.73 13.84
C PHE A 16 -17.42 -2.07 13.70
N VAL A 17 -16.42 -2.31 14.54
CA VAL A 17 -15.64 -3.56 14.53
C VAL A 17 -16.54 -4.76 14.78
N LYS A 18 -17.47 -4.65 15.74
CA LYS A 18 -18.46 -5.69 16.02
C LYS A 18 -19.37 -5.92 14.81
N ASP A 19 -19.99 -4.87 14.28
CA ASP A 19 -20.86 -4.95 13.10
C ASP A 19 -20.14 -5.56 11.89
N PHE A 20 -18.87 -5.21 11.70
CA PHE A 20 -18.05 -5.69 10.60
C PHE A 20 -17.73 -7.18 10.74
N SER A 21 -17.44 -7.64 11.97
CA SER A 21 -17.22 -9.06 12.26
C SER A 21 -18.45 -9.91 11.93
N GLU A 22 -19.64 -9.37 12.20
CA GLU A 22 -20.92 -10.04 11.95
C GLU A 22 -21.26 -10.08 10.45
N HIS A 23 -20.88 -9.05 9.67
CA HIS A 23 -21.12 -8.99 8.22
C HIS A 23 -20.08 -9.77 7.40
N PHE A 24 -18.83 -9.86 7.86
CA PHE A 24 -17.70 -10.45 7.13
C PHE A 24 -17.07 -11.64 7.88
N GLU A 25 -17.58 -12.85 7.66
CA GLU A 25 -17.18 -14.08 8.38
C GLU A 25 -15.68 -14.41 8.37
N ASN A 26 -14.93 -13.96 7.34
CA ASN A 26 -13.50 -14.25 7.19
C ASN A 26 -12.61 -13.04 7.47
N ALA A 27 -13.10 -12.02 8.18
CA ALA A 27 -12.30 -10.85 8.55
C ALA A 27 -11.43 -11.15 9.77
N LYS A 28 -10.13 -10.88 9.66
CA LYS A 28 -9.19 -10.87 10.78
C LYS A 28 -9.11 -9.46 11.34
N ILE A 29 -9.41 -9.33 12.62
CA ILE A 29 -9.54 -8.04 13.31
C ILE A 29 -8.46 -7.93 14.38
N TYR A 30 -7.74 -6.82 14.37
CA TYR A 30 -6.64 -6.56 15.31
C TYR A 30 -6.97 -5.38 16.20
N THR A 31 -7.35 -5.68 17.45
CA THR A 31 -7.63 -4.70 18.50
C THR A 31 -6.39 -4.29 19.32
N LYS A 32 -5.23 -4.86 18.97
CA LYS A 32 -3.92 -4.55 19.57
C LYS A 32 -3.32 -3.26 19.01
N PRO A 33 -2.27 -2.69 19.64
CA PRO A 33 -1.54 -1.55 19.08
C PRO A 33 -1.17 -1.77 17.61
N PHE A 34 -1.21 -0.69 16.82
CA PHE A 34 -0.98 -0.77 15.37
C PHE A 34 0.34 -1.46 15.00
N SER A 35 1.40 -1.20 15.77
CA SER A 35 2.72 -1.83 15.58
C SER A 35 2.69 -3.36 15.67
N GLU A 36 1.91 -3.91 16.59
CA GLU A 36 1.73 -5.36 16.76
C GLU A 36 0.87 -5.92 15.63
N ALA A 37 -0.24 -5.25 15.32
CA ALA A 37 -1.14 -5.63 14.22
C ALA A 37 -0.42 -5.65 12.86
N LEU A 38 0.50 -4.73 12.63
CA LEU A 38 1.27 -4.63 11.39
C LEU A 38 2.15 -5.86 11.13
N SER A 39 2.76 -6.41 12.19
CA SER A 39 3.63 -7.58 12.08
C SER A 39 2.87 -8.79 11.50
N ASP A 40 1.65 -9.01 11.99
CA ASP A 40 0.77 -10.10 11.56
C ASP A 40 0.24 -9.91 10.12
N VAL A 41 0.01 -8.66 9.71
CA VAL A 41 -0.41 -8.33 8.34
C VAL A 41 0.72 -8.50 7.33
N SER A 42 1.97 -8.24 7.74
CA SER A 42 3.13 -8.27 6.87
C SER A 42 3.71 -9.68 6.62
N GLN A 43 3.57 -10.61 7.58
CA GLN A 43 4.33 -11.86 7.55
C GLN A 43 3.60 -13.07 6.93
N ASN A 44 2.26 -13.11 6.87
CA ASN A 44 1.58 -14.41 6.72
C ASN A 44 0.37 -14.51 5.78
N ASP A 45 -0.03 -13.48 5.02
CA ASP A 45 -1.29 -13.63 4.28
C ASP A 45 -1.34 -12.99 2.87
N PRO A 46 -0.93 -13.73 1.83
CA PRO A 46 -1.13 -13.31 0.43
C PRO A 46 -2.61 -13.26 0.01
N LYS A 47 -3.54 -13.76 0.83
CA LYS A 47 -4.99 -13.65 0.61
C LYS A 47 -5.69 -12.79 1.66
N GLY A 48 -4.96 -12.25 2.63
CA GLY A 48 -5.50 -11.91 3.94
C GLY A 48 -6.44 -10.75 4.01
N ASN A 49 -7.41 -10.96 4.87
CA ASN A 49 -8.57 -10.16 5.14
C ASN A 49 -8.33 -9.44 6.46
N ASN A 50 -7.62 -8.30 6.46
CA ASN A 50 -7.15 -7.70 7.72
C ASN A 50 -7.80 -6.32 7.96
N LEU A 51 -8.63 -6.19 9.00
CA LEU A 51 -9.13 -4.92 9.54
C LEU A 51 -8.28 -4.58 10.78
N ILE A 52 -7.57 -3.46 10.80
CA ILE A 52 -6.82 -3.01 11.98
C ILE A 52 -7.53 -1.79 12.57
N THR A 53 -7.91 -1.86 13.84
CA THR A 53 -9.04 -1.06 14.35
C THR A 53 -8.68 0.27 14.99
N SER A 54 -7.41 0.59 15.24
CA SER A 54 -7.03 1.92 15.73
C SER A 54 -5.71 2.35 15.11
N ALA A 55 -5.76 3.45 14.36
CA ALA A 55 -4.59 4.17 13.86
C ALA A 55 -4.75 5.64 14.25
N ILE A 56 -4.16 5.99 15.39
CA ILE A 56 -4.38 7.23 16.11
C ILE A 56 -3.65 8.38 15.41
N ILE A 57 -2.48 8.07 14.83
CA ILE A 57 -1.61 9.06 14.21
C ILE A 57 -1.45 8.82 12.71
N ARG A 58 -1.18 9.90 11.98
CA ARG A 58 -0.99 9.87 10.51
C ARG A 58 0.11 8.91 10.06
N SER A 59 1.19 8.77 10.83
CA SER A 59 2.30 7.87 10.49
C SER A 59 1.87 6.40 10.46
N GLU A 60 0.96 5.97 11.34
CA GLU A 60 0.40 4.61 11.35
C GLU A 60 -0.42 4.34 10.08
N ARG A 61 -1.26 5.31 9.70
CA ARG A 61 -2.06 5.24 8.47
C ARG A 61 -1.18 5.16 7.22
N TYR A 62 -0.10 5.94 7.18
CA TYR A 62 0.90 5.85 6.11
C TYR A 62 1.59 4.48 6.05
N MET A 63 1.99 3.91 7.19
CA MET A 63 2.62 2.58 7.23
C MET A 63 1.68 1.49 6.69
N ALA A 64 0.41 1.50 7.08
CA ALA A 64 -0.58 0.56 6.55
C ALA A 64 -0.78 0.71 5.04
N PHE A 65 -0.82 1.95 4.55
CA PHE A 65 -0.90 2.22 3.12
C PHE A 65 0.30 1.63 2.36
N CYS A 66 1.53 1.77 2.89
CA CYS A 66 2.72 1.17 2.30
C CYS A 66 2.66 -0.35 2.28
N VAL A 67 2.18 -0.99 3.37
CA VAL A 67 1.99 -2.45 3.41
C VAL A 67 0.93 -2.89 2.39
N ALA A 68 -0.20 -2.19 2.30
CA ALA A 68 -1.24 -2.49 1.31
C ALA A 68 -0.68 -2.42 -0.13
N LYS A 69 0.14 -1.40 -0.42
CA LYS A 69 0.81 -1.23 -1.70
C LYS A 69 1.80 -2.37 -1.98
N LYS A 70 2.65 -2.75 -1.02
CA LYS A 70 3.63 -3.85 -1.14
C LYS A 70 2.93 -5.18 -1.41
N SER A 71 1.82 -5.44 -0.71
CA SER A 71 1.01 -6.65 -0.86
C SER A 71 0.01 -6.60 -2.03
N ASN A 72 0.05 -5.55 -2.86
CA ASN A 72 -0.87 -5.31 -3.98
C ASN A 72 -2.36 -5.52 -3.60
N THR A 73 -2.73 -5.04 -2.41
CA THR A 73 -4.09 -5.07 -1.91
C THR A 73 -4.68 -3.66 -1.78
N LYS A 74 -5.99 -3.56 -1.62
CA LYS A 74 -6.65 -2.27 -1.42
C LYS A 74 -6.43 -1.76 0.00
N TYR A 75 -6.40 -0.44 0.14
CA TYR A 75 -6.30 0.26 1.40
C TYR A 75 -7.54 1.13 1.56
N LEU A 76 -8.19 1.04 2.72
CA LEU A 76 -9.35 1.85 3.07
C LEU A 76 -9.10 2.50 4.43
N ASN A 77 -9.39 3.79 4.53
CA ASN A 77 -9.40 4.52 5.79
C ASN A 77 -10.84 4.95 6.09
N VAL A 78 -11.36 4.52 7.24
CA VAL A 78 -12.70 4.82 7.74
C VAL A 78 -12.55 5.72 8.96
N PHE A 79 -13.15 6.91 8.88
CA PHE A 79 -13.14 7.86 9.98
C PHE A 79 -14.53 8.00 10.58
N LEU A 80 -14.66 7.64 11.85
CA LEU A 80 -15.89 7.73 12.62
C LEU A 80 -15.76 8.92 13.59
N SER A 81 -16.01 10.13 13.07
CA SER A 81 -15.99 11.36 13.85
C SER A 81 -16.93 11.29 15.08
N GLY A 82 -16.61 12.02 16.14
CA GLY A 82 -17.36 11.99 17.41
C GLY A 82 -16.57 12.63 18.53
N ASN A 83 -16.65 12.05 19.73
CA ASN A 83 -15.79 12.45 20.85
C ASN A 83 -14.39 11.89 20.62
N LEU A 84 -13.58 12.65 19.91
CA LEU A 84 -12.22 12.24 19.59
C LEU A 84 -11.32 12.36 20.83
N PRO A 85 -10.46 11.36 21.08
CA PRO A 85 -9.38 11.51 22.05
C PRO A 85 -8.47 12.67 21.66
N ASN A 86 -7.90 13.38 22.64
CA ASN A 86 -6.97 14.49 22.40
C ASN A 86 -5.73 14.10 21.58
N GLU A 87 -5.38 12.82 21.58
CA GLU A 87 -4.21 12.27 20.89
C GLU A 87 -4.50 11.86 19.45
N LEU A 88 -5.77 11.87 19.01
CA LEU A 88 -6.16 11.40 17.69
C LEU A 88 -6.09 12.51 16.64
N ASP A 89 -5.20 12.33 15.67
CA ASP A 89 -5.09 13.23 14.52
C ASP A 89 -6.14 12.86 13.46
N PRO A 90 -7.13 13.74 13.19
CA PRO A 90 -8.13 13.47 12.17
C PRO A 90 -7.47 13.33 10.79
N PRO A 91 -7.97 12.45 9.92
CA PRO A 91 -7.31 12.21 8.64
C PRO A 91 -7.43 13.39 7.66
N GLU A 92 -6.36 13.65 6.91
CA GLU A 92 -6.28 14.78 5.98
C GLU A 92 -6.76 14.42 4.57
N LYS A 93 -7.87 15.02 4.11
CA LYS A 93 -8.48 14.73 2.80
C LYS A 93 -7.58 15.04 1.60
N SER A 94 -6.68 16.00 1.74
CA SER A 94 -5.71 16.42 0.70
C SER A 94 -4.62 15.36 0.46
N VAL A 95 -4.44 14.43 1.39
CA VAL A 95 -3.32 13.49 1.39
C VAL A 95 -3.81 12.12 0.97
N ARG A 96 -3.32 11.61 -0.16
CA ARG A 96 -3.84 10.38 -0.76
C ARG A 96 -3.90 9.15 0.17
N HIS A 97 -2.91 8.96 1.04
CA HIS A 97 -2.86 7.82 1.97
C HIS A 97 -3.66 8.07 3.26
N ASP A 98 -4.00 9.33 3.53
CA ASP A 98 -4.68 9.74 4.76
C ASP A 98 -6.16 10.05 4.50
N ASN A 99 -6.52 10.33 3.25
CA ASN A 99 -7.87 10.71 2.85
C ASN A 99 -8.86 9.61 3.27
N PRO A 100 -9.79 9.93 4.19
CA PRO A 100 -10.76 8.96 4.65
C PRO A 100 -11.74 8.68 3.51
N LEU A 101 -11.81 7.43 3.10
CA LEU A 101 -12.74 7.00 2.06
C LEU A 101 -14.18 7.12 2.56
N ILE A 102 -14.36 6.94 3.86
CA ILE A 102 -15.62 7.07 4.58
C ILE A 102 -15.39 8.02 5.74
N SER A 103 -16.27 9.01 5.89
CA SER A 103 -16.34 9.86 7.08
C SER A 103 -17.79 9.89 7.56
N SER A 104 -18.05 9.39 8.76
CA SER A 104 -19.38 9.46 9.37
C SER A 104 -19.29 10.14 10.75
N PRO A 105 -20.00 11.27 10.95
CA PRO A 105 -20.07 11.94 12.26
C PRO A 105 -20.93 11.19 13.25
N ASP A 106 -21.90 10.41 12.79
CA ASP A 106 -22.80 9.64 13.64
C ASP A 106 -22.89 8.25 13.04
N TYR A 107 -22.18 7.27 13.61
CA TYR A 107 -22.23 5.89 13.10
C TYR A 107 -23.59 5.26 13.43
N THR A 108 -24.60 5.54 12.58
CA THR A 108 -25.97 5.02 12.70
C THR A 108 -26.17 3.75 11.87
N GLU A 109 -27.33 3.09 12.00
CA GLU A 109 -27.68 1.94 11.15
C GLU A 109 -27.72 2.31 9.65
N LYS A 110 -28.11 3.55 9.31
CA LYS A 110 -28.08 4.02 7.93
C LYS A 110 -26.64 4.13 7.42
N ASP A 111 -25.74 4.68 8.24
CA ASP A 111 -24.33 4.79 7.93
C ASP A 111 -23.71 3.41 7.78
N LYS A 112 -24.00 2.47 8.69
CA LYS A 112 -23.57 1.07 8.60
C LYS A 112 -23.90 0.47 7.23
N ILE A 113 -25.16 0.56 6.79
CA ILE A 113 -25.59 0.03 5.48
C ILE A 113 -24.77 0.66 4.35
N THR A 114 -24.71 2.00 4.31
CA THR A 114 -23.98 2.72 3.24
C THR A 114 -22.49 2.38 3.24
N ILE A 115 -21.87 2.29 4.42
CA ILE A 115 -20.45 1.96 4.57
C ILE A 115 -20.18 0.54 4.08
N PHE A 116 -21.02 -0.42 4.45
CA PHE A 116 -20.84 -1.81 4.05
C PHE A 116 -21.09 -2.01 2.56
N GLU A 117 -22.10 -1.35 1.97
CA GLU A 117 -22.30 -1.31 0.52
C GLU A 117 -21.06 -0.78 -0.21
N LEU A 118 -20.46 0.32 0.28
CA LEU A 118 -19.24 0.87 -0.31
C LEU A 118 -18.05 -0.09 -0.20
N ILE A 119 -17.89 -0.74 0.96
CA ILE A 119 -16.83 -1.72 1.17
C ILE A 119 -17.06 -2.93 0.24
N ASP A 120 -18.26 -3.48 0.18
CA ASP A 120 -18.64 -4.59 -0.69
C ASP A 120 -18.41 -4.24 -2.17
N ASP A 121 -18.75 -3.04 -2.61
CA ASP A 121 -18.44 -2.56 -3.95
C ASP A 121 -16.94 -2.53 -4.24
N ILE A 122 -16.13 -2.11 -3.26
CA ILE A 122 -14.68 -2.05 -3.38
C ILE A 122 -14.08 -3.45 -3.40
N LEU A 123 -14.66 -4.38 -2.64
CA LEU A 123 -14.27 -5.79 -2.59
C LEU A 123 -14.65 -6.52 -3.88
N ALA A 124 -15.87 -6.33 -4.37
CA ALA A 124 -16.43 -6.96 -5.56
C ALA A 124 -15.77 -6.45 -6.84
N LYS A 125 -15.33 -5.19 -6.86
CA LYS A 125 -14.44 -4.67 -7.91
C LYS A 125 -13.12 -5.41 -7.85
N LYS A 126 -13.03 -6.51 -8.62
CA LYS A 126 -11.75 -7.12 -9.03
C LYS A 126 -10.84 -5.95 -9.35
N SER A 127 -9.75 -5.81 -8.61
CA SER A 127 -8.62 -5.06 -9.11
C SER A 127 -8.34 -5.71 -10.44
N LYS A 128 -8.79 -5.10 -11.55
CA LYS A 128 -8.17 -5.35 -12.84
C LYS A 128 -6.71 -5.16 -12.48
N LYS A 129 -5.92 -6.25 -12.50
CA LYS A 129 -4.49 -6.11 -12.66
C LYS A 129 -4.45 -5.19 -13.88
N LYS A 130 -4.18 -3.91 -13.66
CA LYS A 130 -3.50 -3.18 -14.71
C LYS A 130 -2.26 -4.05 -14.82
N GLU A 131 -2.17 -4.84 -15.88
CA GLU A 131 -0.86 -5.11 -16.45
C GLU A 131 -0.28 -3.71 -16.65
N ILE A 132 0.35 -3.20 -15.60
CA ILE A 132 1.22 -2.06 -15.74
C ILE A 132 2.27 -2.67 -16.66
N TYR A 133 2.34 -2.11 -17.87
CA TYR A 133 3.28 -2.47 -18.95
C TYR A 133 2.92 -3.66 -19.85
N LYS A 134 1.94 -3.47 -20.75
CA LYS A 134 2.02 -4.06 -22.11
C LYS A 134 1.68 -3.09 -23.26
N LYS A 135 1.60 -1.78 -23.01
CA LYS A 135 1.12 -0.81 -24.01
C LYS A 135 2.11 0.23 -24.52
N PHE A 136 3.40 0.18 -24.17
CA PHE A 136 4.34 1.25 -24.58
C PHE A 136 5.64 0.78 -25.23
N TYR A 137 6.02 -0.50 -25.10
CA TYR A 137 7.26 -1.01 -25.68
C TYR A 137 6.99 -2.31 -26.43
N SER A 138 7.69 -2.48 -27.55
CA SER A 138 7.70 -3.76 -28.25
C SER A 138 8.26 -4.86 -27.32
N PRO A 139 7.83 -6.12 -27.49
CA PRO A 139 8.42 -7.25 -26.77
C PRO A 139 9.96 -7.28 -26.89
N ASP A 140 10.49 -6.92 -28.05
CA ASP A 140 11.94 -6.89 -28.31
C ASP A 140 12.65 -5.84 -27.45
N THR A 141 12.05 -4.67 -27.28
CA THR A 141 12.59 -3.61 -26.40
C THR A 141 12.59 -4.06 -24.94
N LEU A 142 11.52 -4.72 -24.47
CA LEU A 142 11.46 -5.23 -23.10
C LEU A 142 12.47 -6.34 -22.85
N ASN A 143 12.66 -7.24 -23.82
CA ASN A 143 13.66 -8.29 -23.76
C ASN A 143 15.08 -7.71 -23.74
N PHE A 144 15.34 -6.68 -24.55
CA PHE A 144 16.62 -5.98 -24.57
C PHE A 144 16.93 -5.31 -23.22
N VAL A 145 15.97 -4.57 -22.66
CA VAL A 145 16.12 -3.90 -21.35
C VAL A 145 16.30 -4.93 -20.23
N SER A 146 15.53 -6.02 -20.24
CA SER A 146 15.64 -7.09 -19.25
C SER A 146 17.00 -7.78 -19.30
N LYS A 147 17.60 -7.91 -20.48
CA LYS A 147 18.94 -8.46 -20.63
C LYS A 147 19.99 -7.53 -20.00
N ILE A 148 19.91 -6.23 -20.27
CA ILE A 148 20.80 -5.22 -19.66
C ILE A 148 20.73 -5.29 -18.13
N PHE A 149 19.52 -5.37 -17.56
CA PHE A 149 19.35 -5.44 -16.11
C PHE A 149 20.05 -6.66 -15.52
N LYS A 150 19.84 -7.85 -16.10
CA LYS A 150 20.49 -9.09 -15.67
C LYS A 150 22.02 -9.03 -15.79
N ASP A 151 22.51 -8.49 -16.90
CA ASP A 151 23.95 -8.39 -17.16
C ASP A 151 24.63 -7.46 -16.14
N ILE A 152 24.01 -6.32 -15.81
CA ILE A 152 24.53 -5.40 -14.77
C ILE A 152 24.40 -6.02 -13.39
N GLN A 153 23.23 -6.57 -13.05
CA GLN A 153 22.97 -7.22 -11.77
C GLN A 153 24.04 -8.28 -11.45
N SER A 154 24.43 -9.10 -12.42
CA SER A 154 25.44 -10.14 -12.23
C SER A 154 26.83 -9.64 -11.77
N LYS A 155 27.10 -8.34 -11.92
CA LYS A 155 28.38 -7.70 -11.57
C LYS A 155 28.43 -7.14 -10.14
N TYR A 156 27.29 -7.04 -9.45
CA TYR A 156 27.20 -6.40 -8.14
C TYR A 156 26.62 -7.34 -7.08
N PRO A 157 27.05 -7.25 -5.82
CA PRO A 157 26.37 -7.92 -4.72
C PRO A 157 25.12 -7.11 -4.34
N TYR A 158 23.93 -7.62 -4.66
CA TYR A 158 22.66 -6.92 -4.40
C TYR A 158 21.58 -7.86 -3.82
N ASP A 159 20.58 -7.27 -3.17
CA ASP A 159 19.36 -7.92 -2.68
C ASP A 159 18.24 -7.79 -3.74
N GLU A 160 17.39 -8.82 -3.90
CA GLU A 160 16.24 -8.84 -4.81
C GLU A 160 15.34 -7.60 -4.65
N GLU A 161 15.21 -7.06 -3.44
CA GLU A 161 14.47 -5.81 -3.18
C GLU A 161 15.11 -4.60 -3.88
N ILE A 162 16.45 -4.50 -3.90
CA ILE A 162 17.20 -3.42 -4.55
C ILE A 162 17.06 -3.51 -6.07
N ALA A 163 17.11 -4.72 -6.64
CA ALA A 163 16.90 -4.93 -8.07
C ALA A 163 15.50 -4.47 -8.50
N LEU A 164 14.47 -4.93 -7.81
CA LEU A 164 13.08 -4.55 -8.12
C LEU A 164 12.87 -3.03 -8.01
N GLU A 165 13.44 -2.38 -6.99
CA GLU A 165 13.31 -0.93 -6.83
C GLU A 165 14.02 -0.17 -7.97
N THR A 166 15.25 -0.56 -8.30
CA THR A 166 16.05 0.03 -9.37
C THR A 166 15.37 -0.14 -10.74
N GLU A 167 14.84 -1.33 -11.03
CA GLU A 167 14.11 -1.62 -12.28
C GLU A 167 12.83 -0.79 -12.39
N ASN A 168 12.07 -0.65 -11.30
CA ASN A 168 10.85 0.16 -11.29
C ASN A 168 11.12 1.65 -11.56
N ILE A 169 12.20 2.19 -10.97
CA ILE A 169 12.63 3.58 -11.23
C ILE A 169 13.01 3.73 -12.69
N MET A 170 13.83 2.81 -13.23
CA MET A 170 14.29 2.86 -14.61
C MET A 170 13.12 2.78 -15.61
N MET A 171 12.17 1.88 -15.37
CA MET A 171 10.97 1.74 -16.20
C MET A 171 10.05 2.96 -16.12
N THR A 172 10.07 3.70 -15.02
CA THR A 172 9.35 4.98 -14.88
C THR A 172 10.05 6.09 -15.67
N MET A 173 11.38 6.18 -15.60
CA MET A 173 12.16 7.15 -16.37
C MET A 173 12.02 6.94 -17.88
N LEU A 174 12.06 5.67 -18.34
CA LEU A 174 11.86 5.34 -19.75
C LEU A 174 10.48 5.77 -20.26
N LYS A 175 9.46 5.71 -19.41
CA LYS A 175 8.09 6.13 -19.75
C LYS A 175 7.93 7.63 -19.87
N GLU A 176 8.61 8.37 -19.00
CA GLU A 176 8.47 9.82 -18.88
C GLU A 176 9.41 10.56 -19.84
N SER A 177 10.41 9.87 -20.37
CA SER A 177 11.39 10.45 -21.28
C SER A 177 10.92 10.44 -22.74
N ASN A 178 10.85 11.64 -23.33
CA ASN A 178 10.80 11.83 -24.79
C ASN A 178 12.18 11.73 -25.46
N GLN A 179 13.25 11.49 -24.68
CA GLN A 179 14.64 11.41 -25.16
C GLN A 179 15.16 9.98 -25.18
N LYS A 180 16.14 9.70 -26.07
CA LYS A 180 16.88 8.44 -26.10
C LYS A 180 17.75 8.32 -24.85
N ILE A 181 17.31 7.52 -23.88
CA ILE A 181 18.10 7.19 -22.69
C ILE A 181 19.04 6.02 -23.02
N ASN A 182 20.30 6.10 -22.58
CA ASN A 182 21.18 4.94 -22.53
C ASN A 182 20.83 4.09 -21.31
N VAL A 183 20.09 3.00 -21.56
CA VAL A 183 19.49 2.17 -20.50
C VAL A 183 20.53 1.58 -19.56
N GLU A 184 21.68 1.15 -20.11
CA GLU A 184 22.75 0.50 -19.36
C GLU A 184 23.37 1.45 -18.33
N ILE A 185 23.82 2.62 -18.79
CA ILE A 185 24.48 3.62 -17.95
C ILE A 185 23.55 4.08 -16.82
N VAL A 186 22.30 4.42 -17.15
CA VAL A 186 21.36 4.96 -16.15
C VAL A 186 20.97 3.89 -15.13
N TYR A 187 20.74 2.65 -15.57
CA TYR A 187 20.43 1.57 -14.65
C TYR A 187 21.59 1.28 -13.68
N GLU A 188 22.81 1.22 -14.20
CA GLU A 188 24.02 1.01 -13.40
C GLU A 188 24.22 2.14 -12.37
N GLU A 189 24.04 3.40 -12.77
CA GLU A 189 24.12 4.56 -11.86
C GLU A 189 23.10 4.47 -10.71
N ILE A 190 21.84 4.12 -11.01
CA ILE A 190 20.80 3.98 -9.98
C ILE A 190 21.17 2.84 -9.03
N LEU A 191 21.59 1.69 -9.56
CA LEU A 191 21.94 0.52 -8.77
C LEU A 191 23.12 0.82 -7.83
N VAL A 192 24.21 1.39 -8.37
CA VAL A 192 25.40 1.76 -7.59
C VAL A 192 25.04 2.75 -6.49
N ARG A 193 24.22 3.76 -6.78
CA ARG A 193 23.76 4.73 -5.77
C ARG A 193 23.01 4.05 -4.62
N TYR A 194 22.15 3.08 -4.94
CA TYR A 194 21.38 2.34 -3.93
C TYR A 194 22.27 1.42 -3.09
N LEU A 195 23.20 0.71 -3.73
CA LEU A 195 24.16 -0.15 -3.04
C LEU A 195 25.07 0.64 -2.11
N LYS A 196 25.56 1.82 -2.55
CA LYS A 196 26.34 2.74 -1.69
C LYS A 196 25.53 3.23 -0.50
N LYS A 197 24.27 3.65 -0.69
CA LYS A 197 23.38 4.07 0.40
C LYS A 197 23.16 2.97 1.46
N ARG A 198 23.24 1.70 1.05
CA ARG A 198 23.08 0.53 1.92
C ARG A 198 24.41 0.01 2.49
N GLY A 199 25.55 0.62 2.14
CA GLY A 199 26.88 0.20 2.60
C GLY A 199 27.33 -1.13 2.00
N LEU A 200 26.73 -1.58 0.89
CA LEU A 200 27.03 -2.86 0.24
C LEU A 200 28.24 -2.80 -0.70
N ILE A 201 28.57 -1.59 -1.17
CA ILE A 201 29.78 -1.29 -1.94
C ILE A 201 30.38 0.02 -1.43
N THR A 202 31.71 0.12 -1.45
CA THR A 202 32.47 1.34 -1.06
C THR A 202 32.86 2.17 -2.29
N GLU A 203 33.36 3.38 -2.09
CA GLU A 203 33.50 4.41 -3.13
C GLU A 203 34.29 4.00 -4.37
#